data_AF-A0AA51DH66-F1
#
_entry.id   AF-A0AA51DH66-F1
#
_cell.length_a   1.000
_cell.length_b   1.000
_cell.length_c   1.000
_cell.angle_alpha   90.00
_cell.angle_beta   90.00
_cell.angle_gamma   90.00
#
_symmetry.space_group_name_H-M   'P 1'
#
loop_
_entity.id
_entity.type
_entity.pdbx_description
1 polymer ?
#
loop_
_entity_poly.entity_id
_entity_poly.type
_entity_poly.pdbx_seq_one_letter_code
_entity_poly.pdbx_strand_id
1 'polypeptide(L)'
;MSTEKNSTEIKPKKCSNETNANAPVVQCIGRANSVQEYLEIIDTTFKNICPSNRNCELWYRGQPQAAFDLIPRIARPPLNPEDEILFLSKFKSLAIPDVQYLPSFPIPNGPAAYWHWLFQMQHYGVPTRLMDWSRDAFVGLFFAITQGTADVGKDAAVWILNPVILNQAFSFHSFVNPGYIPNVDEPVVDFYFGPNAQILGTTKPAAVIGPMNSPRIVAQRGTFTVFPRVEDVTPLNQFTDASSYLLKICIAAESIDSIRQQLTRYGITRFALFPDLCYIADEINLQLMQEGQIPSA
;
A
#
# COMPACT_ATOMS: atom_id res chain seq x y z
N MET A 1 37.97 35.40 -44.18
CA MET A 1 37.39 35.96 -42.94
C MET A 1 35.90 35.67 -42.97
N SER A 2 35.55 34.45 -42.58
CA SER A 2 34.94 34.09 -41.28
C SER A 2 33.47 34.51 -41.19
N THR A 3 32.65 33.52 -41.53
CA THR A 3 31.23 33.35 -41.20
C THR A 3 31.00 33.32 -39.69
N GLU A 4 29.85 33.84 -39.23
CA GLU A 4 29.20 33.32 -38.02
C GLU A 4 27.68 33.56 -38.06
N LYS A 5 26.94 32.46 -38.19
CA LYS A 5 25.50 32.35 -37.96
C LYS A 5 25.29 32.17 -36.47
N ASN A 6 24.56 33.07 -35.81
CA ASN A 6 24.15 32.88 -34.42
C ASN A 6 22.93 31.95 -34.37
N SER A 7 23.19 30.67 -34.10
CA SER A 7 22.21 29.68 -33.69
C SER A 7 21.93 29.82 -32.20
N THR A 8 20.77 30.37 -31.83
CA THR A 8 20.26 30.33 -30.46
C THR A 8 19.81 28.91 -30.12
N GLU A 9 20.70 28.19 -29.45
CA GLU A 9 20.46 26.88 -28.85
C GLU A 9 19.44 27.02 -27.69
N ILE A 10 18.24 26.47 -27.88
CA ILE A 10 17.25 26.32 -26.80
C ILE A 10 17.71 25.15 -25.93
N LYS A 11 18.42 25.46 -24.84
CA LYS A 11 18.77 24.47 -23.81
C LYS A 11 17.48 23.98 -23.11
N PRO A 12 17.29 22.67 -22.93
CA PRO A 12 16.14 22.15 -22.21
C PRO A 12 16.20 22.62 -20.74
N LYS A 13 15.09 23.20 -20.27
CA LYS A 13 14.88 23.51 -18.85
C LYS A 13 15.03 22.21 -18.05
N LYS A 14 16.15 22.05 -17.36
CA LYS A 14 16.29 21.10 -16.25
C LYS A 14 15.27 21.52 -15.18
N CYS A 15 14.20 20.76 -15.02
CA CYS A 15 13.43 20.78 -13.78
C CYS A 15 14.31 20.16 -12.69
N SER A 16 15.04 21.00 -11.97
CA SER A 16 15.61 20.61 -10.68
C SER A 16 14.48 20.60 -9.66
N ASN A 17 13.89 19.43 -9.43
CA ASN A 17 13.01 19.21 -8.28
C ASN A 17 13.88 19.13 -7.03
N GLU A 18 14.18 20.27 -6.43
CA GLU A 18 14.52 20.31 -5.01
C GLU A 18 13.26 19.89 -4.24
N THR A 19 13.21 18.64 -3.80
CA THR A 19 12.19 18.14 -2.89
C THR A 19 12.25 18.97 -1.61
N ASN A 20 11.28 19.85 -1.41
CA ASN A 20 11.04 20.49 -0.12
C ASN A 20 10.85 19.38 0.93
N ALA A 21 11.88 19.16 1.75
CA ALA A 21 11.76 18.32 2.93
C ALA A 21 10.73 19.00 3.84
N ASN A 22 9.61 18.34 4.11
CA ASN A 22 8.44 18.83 4.83
C ASN A 22 7.34 19.46 3.97
N ALA A 23 6.78 18.68 3.05
CA ALA A 23 5.48 18.99 2.45
C ALA A 23 4.58 17.74 2.31
N PRO A 24 3.25 17.94 2.20
CA PRO A 24 2.33 16.91 1.70
C PRO A 24 2.77 16.38 0.32
N VAL A 25 2.48 15.10 0.06
CA VAL A 25 2.81 14.45 -1.22
C VAL A 25 1.55 14.35 -2.07
N VAL A 26 1.39 15.30 -2.98
CA VAL A 26 0.27 15.32 -3.92
C VAL A 26 0.72 15.06 -5.36
N GLN A 27 1.95 15.45 -5.70
CA GLN A 27 2.52 15.31 -7.03
C GLN A 27 3.29 14.01 -7.20
N CYS A 28 3.34 13.55 -8.46
CA CYS A 28 4.13 12.40 -8.84
C CYS A 28 5.57 12.81 -9.12
N ILE A 29 6.54 12.01 -8.65
CA ILE A 29 7.97 12.21 -8.95
C ILE A 29 8.31 11.86 -10.41
N GLY A 30 7.46 11.07 -11.05
CA GLY A 30 7.56 10.66 -12.44
C GLY A 30 6.25 10.01 -12.90
N ARG A 31 6.10 9.93 -14.22
CA ARG A 31 4.96 9.29 -14.89
C ARG A 31 5.48 8.17 -15.78
N ALA A 32 5.20 6.93 -15.42
CA ALA A 32 5.71 5.75 -16.12
C ALA A 32 4.74 5.28 -17.22
N ASN A 33 5.29 4.98 -18.40
CA ASN A 33 4.57 4.48 -19.57
C ASN A 33 4.89 3.00 -19.87
N SER A 34 5.82 2.41 -19.13
CA SER A 34 6.21 1.00 -19.24
C SER A 34 6.67 0.45 -17.89
N VAL A 35 6.77 -0.88 -17.79
CA VAL A 35 7.35 -1.52 -16.59
C VAL A 35 8.81 -1.12 -16.42
N GLN A 36 9.56 -0.96 -17.52
CA GLN A 36 10.95 -0.51 -17.47
C GLN A 36 11.07 0.89 -16.87
N GLU A 37 10.33 1.87 -17.38
CA GLU A 37 10.34 3.24 -16.84
C GLU A 37 9.94 3.27 -15.36
N TYR A 38 8.96 2.46 -14.97
CA TYR A 38 8.57 2.32 -13.58
C TYR A 38 9.73 1.86 -12.68
N LEU A 39 10.47 0.84 -13.11
CA LEU A 39 11.64 0.33 -12.38
C LEU A 39 12.78 1.35 -12.34
N GLU A 40 13.05 2.07 -13.44
CA GLU A 40 14.07 3.12 -13.48
C GLU A 40 13.75 4.27 -12.50
N ILE A 41 12.48 4.65 -12.38
CA ILE A 41 12.03 5.63 -11.38
C ILE A 41 12.25 5.09 -9.96
N ILE A 42 11.93 3.82 -9.69
CA ILE A 42 12.18 3.18 -8.38
C ILE A 42 13.67 3.18 -8.03
N ASP A 43 14.54 2.77 -8.94
CA ASP A 43 15.98 2.68 -8.70
C ASP A 43 16.59 4.07 -8.40
N THR A 44 16.10 5.09 -9.11
CA THR A 44 16.48 6.48 -8.85
C THR A 44 15.98 6.95 -7.49
N THR A 45 14.75 6.59 -7.15
CA THR A 45 14.09 6.94 -5.89
C THR A 45 14.75 6.29 -4.68
N PHE A 46 15.12 5.02 -4.79
CA PHE A 46 15.78 4.27 -3.73
C PHE A 46 17.05 4.96 -3.27
N LYS A 47 17.86 5.47 -4.22
CA LYS A 47 19.09 6.22 -3.92
C LYS A 47 18.84 7.50 -3.12
N ASN A 48 17.69 8.14 -3.31
CA ASN A 48 17.34 9.41 -2.64
C ASN A 48 16.79 9.19 -1.22
N ILE A 49 15.91 8.20 -1.03
CA ILE A 49 15.25 7.94 0.26
C ILE A 49 16.06 7.02 1.18
N CYS A 50 16.98 6.24 0.63
CA CYS A 50 17.80 5.29 1.37
C CYS A 50 19.29 5.69 1.32
N PRO A 51 19.73 6.78 1.99
CA PRO A 51 21.13 7.18 1.96
C PRO A 51 21.99 6.14 2.71
N SER A 52 22.71 5.33 1.94
CA SER A 52 23.82 4.45 2.34
C SER A 52 23.54 3.33 3.37
N ASN A 53 22.29 3.09 3.77
CA ASN A 53 21.95 2.06 4.74
C ASN A 53 21.73 0.69 4.06
N ARG A 54 22.47 -0.36 4.48
CA ARG A 54 22.36 -1.71 3.93
C ARG A 54 21.00 -2.40 4.19
N ASN A 55 20.19 -1.85 5.10
CA ASN A 55 18.89 -2.42 5.51
C ASN A 55 17.70 -1.50 5.18
N CYS A 56 17.81 -0.62 4.16
CA CYS A 56 16.65 0.16 3.74
C CYS A 56 15.61 -0.72 3.06
N GLU A 57 14.38 -0.66 3.54
CA GLU A 57 13.22 -1.38 2.98
C GLU A 57 12.20 -0.35 2.49
N LEU A 58 11.63 -0.57 1.30
CA LEU A 58 10.55 0.25 0.74
C LEU A 58 9.29 -0.59 0.59
N TRP A 59 8.16 0.03 0.85
CA TRP A 59 6.83 -0.55 0.71
C TRP A 59 6.07 0.14 -0.43
N TYR A 60 5.25 -0.63 -1.13
CA TYR A 60 4.56 -0.23 -2.34
C TYR A 60 3.05 -0.43 -2.20
N ARG A 61 2.26 0.53 -2.66
CA ARG A 61 0.79 0.43 -2.70
C ARG A 61 0.25 1.01 -4.00
N GLY A 62 -0.45 0.19 -4.76
CA GLY A 62 -1.15 0.62 -5.96
C GLY A 62 -2.52 1.22 -5.67
N GLN A 63 -2.90 2.25 -6.42
CA GLN A 63 -4.24 2.82 -6.47
C GLN A 63 -4.64 3.07 -7.92
N PRO A 64 -5.91 2.83 -8.30
CA PRO A 64 -6.37 2.96 -9.68
C PRO A 64 -6.53 4.39 -10.17
N GLN A 65 -6.50 5.36 -9.26
CA GLN A 65 -6.55 6.77 -9.62
C GLN A 65 -5.49 7.53 -8.82
N ALA A 66 -4.68 8.30 -9.52
CA ALA A 66 -3.64 9.11 -8.91
C ALA A 66 -4.22 10.20 -8.00
N ALA A 67 -5.48 10.60 -8.15
CA ALA A 67 -6.09 11.60 -7.29
C ALA A 67 -6.49 11.06 -5.89
N PHE A 68 -6.47 9.74 -5.69
CA PHE A 68 -6.92 9.16 -4.42
C PHE A 68 -5.92 9.39 -3.29
N ASP A 69 -6.45 9.70 -2.12
CA ASP A 69 -5.69 9.83 -0.89
C ASP A 69 -5.39 8.47 -0.26
N LEU A 70 -4.33 8.42 0.54
CA LEU A 70 -3.93 7.27 1.35
C LEU A 70 -4.65 7.28 2.69
N ILE A 71 -5.92 6.88 2.65
CA ILE A 71 -6.79 6.77 3.82
C ILE A 71 -7.49 5.38 3.82
N PRO A 72 -7.54 4.68 4.98
CA PRO A 72 -8.16 3.37 5.07
C PRO A 72 -9.67 3.46 4.83
N ARG A 73 -10.29 2.33 4.45
CA ARG A 73 -11.71 2.29 4.06
C ARG A 73 -12.63 2.77 5.19
N ILE A 74 -12.32 2.42 6.45
CA ILE A 74 -13.14 2.79 7.60
C ILE A 74 -13.14 4.29 7.90
N ALA A 75 -12.14 5.02 7.42
CA ALA A 75 -12.02 6.46 7.61
C ALA A 75 -12.60 7.28 6.44
N ARG A 76 -13.29 6.62 5.50
CA ARG A 76 -13.99 7.28 4.40
C ARG A 76 -15.47 7.44 4.76
N PRO A 77 -16.03 8.66 4.68
CA PRO A 77 -17.45 8.87 4.94
C PRO A 77 -18.35 7.93 4.11
N PRO A 78 -19.45 7.41 4.67
CA PRO A 78 -20.02 7.74 5.98
C PRO A 78 -19.45 6.92 7.15
N LEU A 79 -18.34 6.18 6.98
CA LEU A 79 -17.74 5.36 8.02
C LEU A 79 -16.81 6.18 8.92
N ASN A 80 -16.64 5.75 10.17
CA ASN A 80 -15.72 6.32 11.15
C ASN A 80 -14.87 5.21 11.79
N PRO A 81 -13.54 5.39 12.00
CA PRO A 81 -12.71 4.43 12.72
C PRO A 81 -13.22 4.03 14.10
N GLU A 82 -13.96 4.90 14.79
CA GLU A 82 -14.58 4.60 16.08
C GLU A 82 -15.61 3.46 16.00
N ASP A 83 -16.22 3.23 14.83
CA ASP A 83 -17.14 2.13 14.57
C ASP A 83 -16.45 0.75 14.49
N GLU A 84 -15.10 0.70 14.48
CA GLU A 84 -14.35 -0.55 14.30
C GLU A 84 -14.70 -1.60 15.35
N ILE A 85 -14.95 -1.19 16.59
CA ILE A 85 -15.34 -2.11 17.68
C ILE A 85 -16.71 -2.74 17.39
N LEU A 86 -17.65 -1.98 16.83
CA LEU A 86 -18.95 -2.50 16.39
C LEU A 86 -18.78 -3.50 15.25
N PHE A 87 -17.94 -3.18 14.26
CA PHE A 87 -17.69 -4.06 13.11
C PHE A 87 -17.03 -5.36 13.55
N LEU A 88 -16.06 -5.28 14.46
CA LEU A 88 -15.39 -6.41 15.09
C LEU A 88 -16.39 -7.32 15.82
N SER A 89 -17.28 -6.74 16.62
CA SER A 89 -18.32 -7.49 17.34
C SER A 89 -19.22 -8.26 16.37
N LYS A 90 -19.72 -7.60 15.32
CA LYS A 90 -20.56 -8.24 14.29
C LYS A 90 -19.81 -9.35 13.55
N PHE A 91 -18.58 -9.07 13.13
CA PHE A 91 -17.76 -10.04 12.40
C PHE A 91 -17.52 -11.30 13.23
N LYS A 92 -17.13 -11.15 14.51
CA LYS A 92 -16.95 -12.27 15.43
C LYS A 92 -18.20 -13.13 15.54
N SER A 93 -19.37 -12.52 15.77
CA SER A 93 -20.63 -13.26 15.90
C SER A 93 -21.00 -14.06 14.65
N LEU A 94 -20.72 -13.50 13.46
CA LEU A 94 -21.03 -14.16 12.19
C LEU A 94 -19.97 -15.19 11.79
N ALA A 95 -18.72 -15.04 12.23
CA ALA A 95 -17.62 -15.94 11.90
C ALA A 95 -17.58 -17.20 12.78
N ILE A 96 -18.35 -17.28 13.87
CA ILE A 96 -18.37 -18.44 14.79
C ILE A 96 -18.52 -19.79 14.07
N PRO A 97 -19.45 -19.98 13.11
CA PRO A 97 -19.63 -21.26 12.42
C PRO A 97 -18.38 -21.72 11.66
N ASP A 98 -17.58 -20.77 11.16
CA ASP A 98 -16.45 -21.02 10.27
C ASP A 98 -15.09 -20.70 10.91
N VAL A 99 -15.07 -20.43 12.22
CA VAL A 99 -13.88 -19.92 12.92
C VAL A 99 -12.64 -20.82 12.77
N GLN A 100 -12.85 -22.13 12.65
CA GLN A 100 -11.80 -23.14 12.49
C GLN A 100 -11.09 -23.10 11.12
N TYR A 101 -11.72 -22.47 10.12
CA TYR A 101 -11.18 -22.34 8.76
C TYR A 101 -10.47 -21.00 8.55
N LEU A 102 -10.45 -20.14 9.57
CA LEU A 102 -9.78 -18.85 9.48
C LEU A 102 -8.26 -19.06 9.40
N PRO A 103 -7.56 -18.34 8.51
CA PRO A 103 -6.10 -18.36 8.40
C PRO A 103 -5.32 -18.25 9.73
N SER A 104 -5.89 -17.57 10.74
CA SER A 104 -5.28 -17.40 12.07
C SER A 104 -5.68 -18.43 13.12
N PHE A 105 -6.37 -19.52 12.76
CA PHE A 105 -6.85 -20.48 13.75
C PHE A 105 -5.70 -21.39 14.28
N PRO A 106 -5.63 -21.67 15.60
CA PRO A 106 -6.46 -21.12 16.67
C PRO A 106 -6.09 -19.66 16.96
N ILE A 107 -7.12 -18.81 17.08
CA ILE A 107 -6.93 -17.40 17.38
C ILE A 107 -6.36 -17.29 18.80
N PRO A 108 -5.25 -16.54 19.02
CA PRO A 108 -4.65 -16.42 20.33
C PRO A 108 -5.61 -15.74 21.31
N ASN A 109 -5.43 -16.05 22.59
CA ASN A 109 -6.16 -15.40 23.68
C ASN A 109 -5.49 -14.07 24.09
N GLY A 110 -6.21 -13.24 24.83
CA GLY A 110 -5.67 -12.01 25.41
C GLY A 110 -5.57 -10.85 24.40
N PRO A 111 -4.65 -9.90 24.62
CA PRO A 111 -4.54 -8.68 23.79
C PRO A 111 -4.31 -8.95 22.30
N ALA A 112 -3.47 -9.94 21.97
CA ALA A 112 -3.19 -10.35 20.59
C ALA A 112 -4.45 -10.77 19.81
N ALA A 113 -5.49 -11.28 20.50
CA ALA A 113 -6.75 -11.67 19.86
C ALA A 113 -7.35 -10.53 19.03
N TYR A 114 -7.28 -9.29 19.52
CA TYR A 114 -7.83 -8.13 18.83
C TYR A 114 -7.20 -7.97 17.44
N TRP A 115 -5.88 -8.02 17.34
CA TRP A 115 -5.17 -7.87 16.07
C TRP A 115 -5.50 -8.99 15.11
N HIS A 116 -5.44 -10.25 15.54
CA HIS A 116 -5.76 -11.39 14.69
C HIS A 116 -7.16 -11.30 14.08
N TRP A 117 -8.16 -10.88 14.87
CA TRP A 117 -9.49 -10.63 14.36
C TRP A 117 -9.55 -9.44 13.39
N LEU A 118 -8.81 -8.36 13.64
CA LEU A 118 -8.74 -7.21 12.76
C LEU A 118 -8.12 -7.54 11.39
N PHE A 119 -7.06 -8.35 11.37
CA PHE A 119 -6.49 -8.87 10.13
C PHE A 119 -7.46 -9.77 9.39
N GLN A 120 -8.29 -10.53 10.12
CA GLN A 120 -9.29 -11.38 9.49
C GLN A 120 -10.42 -10.56 8.84
N MET A 121 -10.88 -9.52 9.53
CA MET A 121 -11.82 -8.53 8.99
C MET A 121 -11.28 -7.92 7.70
N GLN A 122 -10.01 -7.46 7.71
CA GLN A 122 -9.35 -6.89 6.54
C GLN A 122 -9.28 -7.90 5.38
N HIS A 123 -8.91 -9.15 5.67
CA HIS A 123 -8.80 -10.22 4.66
C HIS A 123 -10.13 -10.47 3.94
N TYR A 124 -11.25 -10.49 4.66
CA TYR A 124 -12.60 -10.67 4.11
C TYR A 124 -13.31 -9.36 3.73
N GLY A 125 -12.59 -8.23 3.70
CA GLY A 125 -13.10 -6.97 3.16
C GLY A 125 -14.03 -6.17 4.08
N VAL A 126 -14.10 -6.51 5.37
CA VAL A 126 -14.74 -5.64 6.38
C VAL A 126 -13.86 -4.40 6.54
N PRO A 127 -14.42 -3.16 6.54
CA PRO A 127 -13.62 -1.96 6.74
C PRO A 127 -12.86 -1.99 8.06
N THR A 128 -11.55 -1.76 8.01
CA THR A 128 -10.69 -1.60 9.18
C THR A 128 -9.82 -0.36 9.02
N ARG A 129 -9.13 0.04 10.08
CA ARG A 129 -8.11 1.10 10.03
C ARG A 129 -6.72 0.60 9.60
N LEU A 130 -6.61 -0.67 9.20
CA LEU A 130 -5.42 -1.20 8.53
C LEU A 130 -5.43 -0.76 7.07
N MET A 131 -4.23 -0.50 6.55
CA MET A 131 -4.02 -0.25 5.13
C MET A 131 -2.88 -1.13 4.63
N ASP A 132 -3.15 -1.85 3.55
CA ASP A 132 -2.22 -2.85 3.00
C ASP A 132 -1.11 -2.20 2.18
N TRP A 133 0.08 -2.76 2.29
CA TRP A 133 1.26 -2.43 1.51
C TRP A 133 1.94 -3.73 1.09
N SER A 134 2.81 -3.65 0.09
CA SER A 134 3.64 -4.77 -0.35
C SER A 134 5.11 -4.41 -0.28
N ARG A 135 5.95 -5.39 0.07
CA ARG A 135 7.42 -5.27 -0.10
C ARG A 135 7.87 -5.47 -1.54
N ASP A 136 6.95 -5.66 -2.47
CA ASP A 136 7.20 -5.97 -3.87
C ASP A 136 6.66 -4.85 -4.77
N ALA A 137 7.56 -4.25 -5.54
CA ALA A 137 7.24 -3.19 -6.48
C ALA A 137 6.29 -3.65 -7.59
N PHE A 138 6.38 -4.89 -8.05
CA PHE A 138 5.48 -5.41 -9.09
C PHE A 138 4.08 -5.64 -8.54
N VAL A 139 3.95 -6.06 -7.29
CA VAL A 139 2.65 -6.19 -6.62
C VAL A 139 1.98 -4.81 -6.48
N GLY A 140 2.74 -3.79 -6.07
CA GLY A 140 2.26 -2.41 -6.04
C GLY A 140 1.75 -1.93 -7.41
N LEU A 141 2.53 -2.17 -8.47
CA LEU A 141 2.14 -1.82 -9.85
C LEU A 141 0.91 -2.61 -10.32
N PHE A 142 0.86 -3.92 -10.06
CA PHE A 142 -0.27 -4.77 -10.39
C PHE A 142 -1.57 -4.21 -9.78
N PHE A 143 -1.54 -3.85 -8.49
CA PHE A 143 -2.71 -3.28 -7.82
C PHE A 143 -3.14 -1.93 -8.37
N ALA A 144 -2.21 -1.10 -8.84
CA ALA A 144 -2.53 0.18 -9.44
C ALA A 144 -3.34 0.02 -10.73
N ILE A 145 -3.15 -1.06 -11.49
CA ILE A 145 -3.74 -1.23 -12.83
C ILE A 145 -4.85 -2.29 -12.92
N THR A 146 -5.18 -2.94 -11.80
CA THR A 146 -6.17 -4.05 -11.76
C THR A 146 -7.35 -3.81 -10.82
N GLN A 147 -7.27 -2.89 -9.85
CA GLN A 147 -8.38 -2.63 -8.94
C GLN A 147 -9.39 -1.62 -9.52
N GLY A 148 -10.61 -2.06 -9.82
CA GLY A 148 -11.73 -1.17 -10.15
C GLY A 148 -11.69 -0.64 -11.59
N THR A 149 -12.87 -0.24 -12.07
CA THR A 149 -13.05 0.43 -13.36
C THR A 149 -12.12 1.65 -13.38
N ALA A 150 -10.98 1.53 -14.05
CA ALA A 150 -10.20 2.69 -14.41
C ALA A 150 -11.17 3.60 -15.15
N ASP A 151 -11.53 4.73 -14.54
CA ASP A 151 -12.23 5.78 -15.27
C ASP A 151 -11.35 6.04 -16.49
N VAL A 152 -11.88 5.74 -17.67
CA VAL A 152 -11.10 5.68 -18.90
C VAL A 152 -10.36 7.01 -19.06
N GLY A 153 -9.04 6.96 -19.16
CA GLY A 153 -8.19 8.14 -19.31
C GLY A 153 -7.74 8.80 -18.00
N LYS A 154 -7.88 8.17 -16.84
CA LYS A 154 -7.25 8.63 -15.58
C LYS A 154 -5.99 7.83 -15.26
N ASP A 155 -4.93 8.55 -14.91
CA ASP A 155 -3.68 7.94 -14.47
C ASP A 155 -3.89 7.18 -13.15
N ALA A 156 -3.27 6.02 -13.03
CA ALA A 156 -3.16 5.29 -11.78
C ALA A 156 -1.94 5.77 -10.98
N ALA A 157 -1.76 5.29 -9.75
CA ALA A 157 -0.59 5.61 -8.94
C ALA A 157 -0.04 4.42 -8.18
N VAL A 158 1.28 4.40 -8.02
CA VAL A 158 1.97 3.57 -7.04
C VAL A 158 2.62 4.49 -6.01
N TRP A 159 2.25 4.28 -4.75
CA TRP A 159 2.84 4.94 -3.60
C TRP A 159 4.04 4.13 -3.10
N ILE A 160 5.10 4.83 -2.71
CA ILE A 160 6.33 4.27 -2.14
C ILE A 160 6.50 4.83 -0.74
N LEU A 161 6.59 3.96 0.26
CA LEU A 161 6.74 4.31 1.67
C LEU A 161 8.08 3.80 2.19
N ASN A 162 8.82 4.64 2.91
CA ASN A 162 9.88 4.25 3.82
C ASN A 162 9.27 4.06 5.22
N PRO A 163 8.98 2.81 5.64
CA PRO A 163 8.30 2.53 6.90
C PRO A 163 9.16 2.89 8.11
N VAL A 164 10.49 2.87 7.97
CA VAL A 164 11.43 3.21 9.05
C VAL A 164 11.36 4.70 9.37
N ILE A 165 11.38 5.55 8.35
CA ILE A 165 11.28 7.01 8.55
C ILE A 165 9.89 7.37 9.10
N LEU A 166 8.80 6.77 8.57
CA LEU A 166 7.45 6.97 9.12
C LEU A 166 7.39 6.65 10.62
N ASN A 167 7.99 5.53 11.03
CA ASN A 167 7.98 5.08 12.41
C ASN A 167 8.84 5.90 13.37
N GLN A 168 9.67 6.83 12.90
CA GLN A 168 10.42 7.76 13.76
C GLN A 168 9.48 8.69 14.57
N ALA A 169 8.21 8.80 14.17
CA ALA A 169 7.18 9.48 14.94
C ALA A 169 6.79 8.77 16.26
N PHE A 170 7.25 7.53 16.48
CA PHE A 170 6.92 6.72 17.64
C PHE A 170 8.18 6.21 18.34
N SER A 171 8.06 5.95 19.64
CA SER A 171 9.13 5.31 20.41
C SER A 171 8.96 3.79 20.45
N PHE A 172 9.09 3.12 19.31
CA PHE A 172 9.11 1.64 19.24
C PHE A 172 10.46 1.04 19.68
N HIS A 173 11.49 1.86 19.82
CA HIS A 173 12.89 1.41 19.86
C HIS A 173 13.52 1.35 21.25
N SER A 174 12.74 1.34 22.33
CA SER A 174 13.34 1.26 23.68
C SER A 174 14.25 0.02 23.85
N PHE A 175 14.11 -1.02 23.00
CA PHE A 175 14.87 -2.27 23.10
C PHE A 175 15.39 -2.85 21.76
N VAL A 176 15.35 -2.11 20.64
CA VAL A 176 15.68 -2.66 19.30
C VAL A 176 16.52 -1.69 18.46
N ASN A 177 17.25 -2.25 17.49
CA ASN A 177 18.09 -1.48 16.57
C ASN A 177 17.27 -0.51 15.69
N PRO A 178 17.85 0.63 15.28
CA PRO A 178 17.25 1.51 14.28
C PRO A 178 16.88 0.74 13.01
N GLY A 179 15.67 0.97 12.48
CA GLY A 179 15.16 0.27 11.30
C GLY A 179 14.19 -0.88 11.60
N TYR A 180 13.90 -1.14 12.88
CA TYR A 180 12.92 -2.15 13.27
C TYR A 180 11.49 -1.72 12.96
N ILE A 181 10.71 -2.60 12.32
CA ILE A 181 9.26 -2.44 12.17
C ILE A 181 8.59 -3.45 13.10
N PRO A 182 7.77 -2.99 14.07
CA PRO A 182 7.21 -3.88 15.07
C PRO A 182 6.14 -4.80 14.49
N ASN A 183 6.06 -6.00 15.04
CA ASN A 183 4.91 -6.88 14.88
C ASN A 183 3.72 -6.33 15.68
N VAL A 184 2.51 -6.51 15.14
CA VAL A 184 1.26 -6.07 15.80
C VAL A 184 1.02 -6.69 17.17
N ASP A 185 1.57 -7.88 17.43
CA ASP A 185 1.43 -8.57 18.72
C ASP A 185 2.35 -8.00 19.81
N GLU A 186 3.22 -7.04 19.47
CA GLU A 186 4.07 -6.40 20.46
C GLU A 186 3.29 -5.42 21.36
N PRO A 187 3.54 -5.43 22.69
CA PRO A 187 2.83 -4.57 23.63
C PRO A 187 2.89 -3.08 23.30
N VAL A 188 3.96 -2.63 22.65
CA VAL A 188 4.11 -1.24 22.23
C VAL A 188 3.09 -0.85 21.15
N VAL A 189 2.77 -1.75 20.22
CA VAL A 189 1.74 -1.50 19.20
C VAL A 189 0.37 -1.46 19.86
N ASP A 190 0.09 -2.35 20.81
CA ASP A 190 -1.13 -2.32 21.62
C ASP A 190 -1.28 -1.05 22.44
N PHE A 191 -0.18 -0.52 22.99
CA PHE A 191 -0.19 0.74 23.73
C PHE A 191 -0.63 1.92 22.85
N TYR A 192 -0.10 2.01 21.62
CA TYR A 192 -0.41 3.12 20.72
C TYR A 192 -1.73 2.93 19.97
N PHE A 193 -2.04 1.70 19.56
CA PHE A 193 -3.11 1.43 18.60
C PHE A 193 -4.08 0.35 19.07
N GLY A 194 -3.86 -0.33 20.19
CA GLY A 194 -4.76 -1.37 20.67
C GLY A 194 -6.16 -0.86 21.04
N PRO A 195 -7.09 -1.76 21.41
CA PRO A 195 -8.48 -1.41 21.69
C PRO A 195 -8.63 -0.44 22.88
N ASN A 196 -7.66 -0.46 23.80
CA ASN A 196 -7.59 0.38 25.00
C ASN A 196 -6.51 1.46 24.89
N ALA A 197 -6.01 1.76 23.69
CA ALA A 197 -5.03 2.81 23.48
C ALA A 197 -5.58 4.16 24.00
N GLN A 198 -4.74 4.90 24.72
CA GLN A 198 -5.09 6.24 25.18
C GLN A 198 -5.11 7.21 23.99
N ILE A 199 -5.84 8.32 24.12
CA ILE A 199 -5.84 9.40 23.11
C ILE A 199 -4.38 9.84 22.90
N LEU A 200 -3.87 9.56 21.70
CA LEU A 200 -2.48 9.80 21.37
C LEU A 200 -2.20 11.29 21.26
N GLY A 201 -1.00 11.71 21.66
CA GLY A 201 -0.46 13.01 21.29
C GLY A 201 -0.08 13.13 19.81
N THR A 202 -0.13 12.02 19.06
CA THR A 202 0.14 11.94 17.61
C THR A 202 -1.02 11.27 16.88
N THR A 203 -1.46 11.85 15.77
CA THR A 203 -2.49 11.28 14.88
C THR A 203 -1.91 10.54 13.67
N LYS A 204 -0.58 10.34 13.66
CA LYS A 204 0.08 9.62 12.56
C LYS A 204 -0.27 8.13 12.59
N PRO A 205 -0.35 7.48 11.41
CA PRO A 205 -0.32 6.03 11.35
C PRO A 205 1.09 5.50 11.60
N ALA A 206 1.19 4.23 12.00
CA ALA A 206 2.47 3.52 12.12
C ALA A 206 2.56 2.36 11.13
N ALA A 207 3.76 2.11 10.62
CA ALA A 207 4.11 0.90 9.88
C ALA A 207 4.27 -0.28 10.85
N VAL A 208 3.63 -1.41 10.55
CA VAL A 208 3.62 -2.63 11.39
C VAL A 208 3.67 -3.88 10.52
N ILE A 209 4.16 -4.98 11.10
CA ILE A 209 4.11 -6.31 10.49
C ILE A 209 2.93 -7.08 11.08
N GLY A 210 2.00 -7.47 10.21
CA GLY A 210 0.87 -8.32 10.58
C GLY A 210 1.21 -9.81 10.55
N PRO A 211 0.32 -10.67 11.06
CA PRO A 211 0.47 -12.11 10.96
C PRO A 211 0.45 -12.56 9.49
N MET A 212 1.50 -13.27 9.05
CA MET A 212 1.58 -13.88 7.71
C MET A 212 0.80 -15.20 7.67
N ASN A 213 -0.49 -15.12 7.91
CA ASN A 213 -1.36 -16.26 8.18
C ASN A 213 -2.05 -16.84 6.93
N SER A 214 -2.01 -16.15 5.79
CA SER A 214 -2.65 -16.58 4.55
C SER A 214 -1.65 -16.67 3.39
N PRO A 215 -1.81 -17.66 2.48
CA PRO A 215 -1.00 -17.76 1.26
C PRO A 215 -1.03 -16.46 0.43
N ARG A 216 -2.18 -15.76 0.40
CA ARG A 216 -2.31 -14.45 -0.22
C ARG A 216 -1.38 -13.39 0.37
N ILE A 217 -1.33 -13.22 1.69
CA ILE A 217 -0.44 -12.22 2.32
C ILE A 217 1.03 -12.55 2.00
N VAL A 218 1.39 -13.83 2.02
CA VAL A 218 2.75 -14.29 1.69
C VAL A 218 3.09 -13.99 0.23
N ALA A 219 2.22 -14.37 -0.71
CA ALA A 219 2.41 -14.13 -2.14
C ALA A 219 2.51 -12.64 -2.49
N GLN A 220 1.72 -11.80 -1.82
CA GLN A 220 1.73 -10.35 -1.99
C GLN A 220 2.87 -9.66 -1.21
N ARG A 221 3.66 -10.41 -0.43
CA ARG A 221 4.67 -9.88 0.50
C ARG A 221 4.09 -8.74 1.36
N GLY A 222 2.91 -9.01 1.92
CA GLY A 222 2.04 -8.03 2.58
C GLY A 222 2.63 -7.45 3.86
N THR A 223 2.47 -6.15 4.01
CA THR A 223 2.85 -5.32 5.16
C THR A 223 1.75 -4.29 5.38
N PHE A 224 1.75 -3.58 6.52
CA PHE A 224 0.58 -2.79 6.90
C PHE A 224 0.96 -1.48 7.57
N THR A 225 0.13 -0.48 7.37
CA THR A 225 0.08 0.69 8.25
C THR A 225 -1.21 0.65 9.06
N VAL A 226 -1.13 0.95 10.35
CA VAL A 226 -2.28 1.08 11.25
C VAL A 226 -2.55 2.56 11.53
N PHE A 227 -3.76 3.01 11.23
CA PHE A 227 -4.20 4.37 11.55
C PHE A 227 -4.76 4.44 12.98
N PRO A 228 -4.63 5.58 13.68
CA PRO A 228 -5.25 5.75 14.99
C PRO A 228 -6.77 5.66 14.90
N ARG A 229 -7.40 5.24 16.00
CA ARG A 229 -8.86 5.16 16.11
C ARG A 229 -9.41 6.52 16.57
N VAL A 230 -9.46 7.47 15.65
CA VAL A 230 -9.98 8.84 15.84
C VAL A 230 -10.94 9.19 14.72
N GLU A 231 -11.88 10.09 14.96
CA GLU A 231 -12.87 10.54 13.96
C GLU A 231 -12.19 11.27 12.78
N ASP A 232 -11.38 12.28 13.08
CA ASP A 232 -10.67 13.09 12.07
C ASP A 232 -9.34 12.45 11.66
N VAL A 233 -9.39 11.52 10.72
CA VAL A 233 -8.20 10.88 10.16
C VAL A 233 -7.58 11.72 9.03
N THR A 234 -6.37 12.21 9.24
CA THR A 234 -5.55 12.78 8.18
C THR A 234 -5.02 11.69 7.25
N PRO A 235 -5.21 11.79 5.92
CA PRO A 235 -4.59 10.87 4.98
C PRO A 235 -3.07 10.88 5.06
N LEU A 236 -2.43 9.72 4.86
CA LEU A 236 -0.98 9.58 5.02
C LEU A 236 -0.18 10.51 4.09
N ASN A 237 -0.70 10.81 2.90
CA ASN A 237 -0.06 11.71 1.94
C ASN A 237 -0.25 13.20 2.26
N GLN A 238 -1.12 13.55 3.21
CA GLN A 238 -1.46 14.94 3.55
C GLN A 238 -0.72 15.48 4.77
N PHE A 239 0.05 14.65 5.48
CA PHE A 239 0.89 15.12 6.58
C PHE A 239 1.95 16.11 6.07
N THR A 240 2.27 17.11 6.89
CA THR A 240 3.23 18.17 6.53
C THR A 240 4.64 17.64 6.31
N ASP A 241 4.98 16.49 6.86
CA ASP A 241 6.28 15.84 6.69
C ASP A 241 6.24 14.62 5.76
N ALA A 242 5.14 14.40 5.03
CA ALA A 242 4.94 13.22 4.19
C ALA A 242 6.06 13.02 3.17
N SER A 243 6.60 14.09 2.57
CA SER A 243 7.70 14.01 1.59
C SER A 243 8.99 13.39 2.13
N SER A 244 9.17 13.27 3.45
CA SER A 244 10.35 12.66 4.07
C SER A 244 10.34 11.12 4.01
N TYR A 245 9.15 10.50 3.96
CA TYR A 245 8.98 9.04 3.98
C TYR A 245 8.10 8.50 2.86
N LEU A 246 7.40 9.35 2.12
CA LEU A 246 6.43 8.94 1.12
C LEU A 246 6.73 9.57 -0.24
N LEU A 247 6.57 8.80 -1.30
CA LEU A 247 6.62 9.26 -2.68
C LEU A 247 5.51 8.63 -3.50
N LYS A 248 5.31 9.17 -4.70
CA LYS A 248 4.23 8.77 -5.61
C LYS A 248 4.74 8.71 -7.03
N ILE A 249 4.50 7.58 -7.70
CA ILE A 249 4.71 7.40 -9.13
C ILE A 249 3.35 7.37 -9.81
N CYS A 250 3.15 8.18 -10.84
CA CYS A 250 1.96 8.11 -11.69
C CYS A 250 2.18 7.05 -12.77
N ILE A 251 1.13 6.29 -13.09
CA ILE A 251 1.13 5.33 -14.20
C ILE A 251 0.21 5.88 -15.28
N ALA A 252 0.76 6.06 -16.48
CA ALA A 252 0.06 6.67 -17.60
C ALA A 252 -1.18 5.87 -17.99
N ALA A 253 -2.35 6.53 -18.01
CA ALA A 253 -3.63 5.91 -18.33
C ALA A 253 -3.60 5.15 -19.67
N GLU A 254 -3.01 5.77 -20.69
CA GLU A 254 -2.87 5.22 -22.04
C GLU A 254 -1.94 4.00 -22.13
N SER A 255 -1.12 3.76 -21.10
CA SER A 255 -0.16 2.66 -21.05
C SER A 255 -0.61 1.49 -20.19
N ILE A 256 -1.73 1.63 -19.45
CA ILE A 256 -2.22 0.62 -18.49
C ILE A 256 -2.34 -0.77 -19.13
N ASP A 257 -2.92 -0.87 -20.33
CA ASP A 257 -3.11 -2.16 -21.01
C ASP A 257 -1.78 -2.79 -21.44
N SER A 258 -0.86 -1.98 -21.95
CA SER A 258 0.49 -2.43 -22.31
C SER A 258 1.27 -2.91 -21.09
N ILE A 259 1.21 -2.17 -19.98
CA ILE A 259 1.86 -2.53 -18.72
C ILE A 259 1.26 -3.82 -18.15
N ARG A 260 -0.07 -3.99 -18.21
CA ARG A 260 -0.73 -5.23 -17.79
C ARG A 260 -0.21 -6.44 -18.55
N GLN A 261 -0.10 -6.34 -19.88
CA GLN A 261 0.47 -7.41 -20.71
C GLN A 261 1.95 -7.68 -20.41
N GLN A 262 2.74 -6.66 -20.04
CA GLN A 262 4.12 -6.84 -19.62
C GLN A 262 4.20 -7.59 -18.29
N LEU A 263 3.39 -7.21 -17.29
CA LEU A 263 3.31 -7.92 -16.01
C LEU A 263 2.95 -9.39 -16.18
N THR A 264 1.96 -9.70 -17.02
CA THR A 264 1.61 -11.09 -17.35
C THR A 264 2.78 -11.84 -17.95
N ARG A 265 3.54 -11.24 -18.88
CA ARG A 265 4.75 -11.84 -19.47
C ARG A 265 5.87 -12.08 -18.46
N TYR A 266 5.94 -11.27 -17.40
CA TYR A 266 6.88 -11.46 -16.28
C TYR A 266 6.37 -12.42 -15.21
N GLY A 267 5.20 -13.05 -15.41
CA GLY A 267 4.62 -14.00 -14.47
C GLY A 267 3.87 -13.36 -13.30
N ILE A 268 3.66 -12.04 -13.33
CA ILE A 268 2.88 -11.33 -12.32
C ILE A 268 1.41 -11.36 -12.74
N THR A 269 0.71 -12.41 -12.30
CA THR A 269 -0.68 -12.69 -12.64
C THR A 269 -1.59 -12.61 -11.42
N ARG A 270 -2.91 -12.51 -11.66
CA ARG A 270 -3.90 -12.57 -10.58
C ARG A 270 -3.77 -13.87 -9.79
N PHE A 271 -3.63 -15.01 -10.46
CA PHE A 271 -3.40 -16.30 -9.81
C PHE A 271 -2.17 -16.33 -8.90
N ALA A 272 -1.04 -15.76 -9.34
CA ALA A 272 0.18 -15.71 -8.53
C ALA A 272 -0.01 -14.90 -7.23
N LEU A 273 -0.86 -13.87 -7.25
CA LEU A 273 -1.08 -12.97 -6.11
C LEU A 273 -2.31 -13.33 -5.26
N PHE A 274 -3.25 -14.10 -5.79
CA PHE A 274 -4.48 -14.52 -5.12
C PHE A 274 -4.66 -16.04 -5.24
N PRO A 275 -3.81 -16.83 -4.57
CA PRO A 275 -3.90 -18.29 -4.58
C PRO A 275 -5.07 -18.84 -3.75
N ASP A 276 -5.82 -17.99 -3.05
CA ASP A 276 -6.93 -18.42 -2.20
C ASP A 276 -8.06 -19.03 -3.04
N LEU A 277 -8.67 -20.10 -2.53
CA LEU A 277 -9.74 -20.85 -3.21
C LEU A 277 -10.89 -19.95 -3.68
N CYS A 278 -11.20 -18.90 -2.92
CA CYS A 278 -12.25 -17.93 -3.21
C CYS A 278 -12.10 -17.25 -4.59
N TYR A 279 -10.87 -17.15 -5.13
CA TYR A 279 -10.59 -16.48 -6.40
C TYR A 279 -10.32 -17.44 -7.56
N ILE A 280 -10.27 -18.75 -7.30
CA ILE A 280 -10.02 -19.76 -8.34
C ILE A 280 -11.15 -19.78 -9.37
N ALA A 281 -12.41 -19.61 -8.94
CA ALA A 281 -13.55 -19.57 -9.86
C ALA A 281 -13.48 -18.38 -10.83
N ASP A 282 -13.19 -17.17 -10.31
CA ASP A 282 -13.00 -15.97 -11.15
C ASP A 282 -11.89 -16.18 -12.18
N GLU A 283 -10.79 -16.82 -11.77
CA GLU A 283 -9.63 -17.09 -12.61
C GLU A 283 -9.95 -18.10 -13.71
N ILE A 284 -10.60 -19.22 -13.37
CA ILE A 284 -11.03 -20.22 -14.37
C ILE A 284 -11.93 -19.54 -15.41
N ASN A 285 -12.90 -18.74 -14.98
CA ASN A 285 -13.78 -18.02 -15.91
C ASN A 285 -12.98 -17.08 -16.83
N LEU A 286 -11.98 -16.37 -16.30
CA LEU A 286 -11.14 -15.47 -17.08
C LEU A 286 -10.29 -16.24 -18.11
N GLN A 287 -9.77 -17.41 -17.75
CA GLN A 287 -9.06 -18.30 -18.68
C GLN A 287 -9.97 -18.85 -19.77
N LEU A 288 -11.16 -19.34 -19.40
CA LEU A 288 -12.15 -19.83 -20.35
C LEU A 288 -12.58 -18.74 -21.35
N MET A 289 -12.68 -17.48 -20.93
CA MET A 289 -12.92 -16.34 -21.82
C MET A 289 -11.74 -16.10 -22.77
N GLN A 290 -10.50 -16.15 -22.27
CA GLN A 290 -9.29 -15.98 -23.10
C GLN A 290 -9.12 -17.12 -24.11
N GLU A 291 -9.51 -18.33 -23.75
CA GLU A 291 -9.52 -19.51 -24.64
C GLU A 291 -10.70 -19.51 -25.62
N GLY A 292 -11.65 -18.59 -25.48
CA GLY A 292 -12.86 -18.51 -26.31
C GLY A 292 -13.86 -19.62 -26.04
N GLN A 293 -13.77 -20.31 -24.90
CA GLN A 293 -14.71 -21.36 -24.49
C GLN A 293 -16.04 -20.78 -23.99
N ILE A 294 -16.03 -19.54 -23.48
CA ILE A 294 -17.22 -18.79 -23.05
C ILE A 294 -17.16 -17.34 -23.56
N PRO A 295 -18.30 -16.65 -23.76
CA PRO A 295 -18.33 -15.28 -24.24
C PRO A 295 -17.60 -14.32 -23.29
N SER A 296 -16.88 -13.32 -23.84
CA SER A 296 -16.42 -12.19 -23.04
C SER A 296 -17.62 -11.37 -22.58
N ALA A 297 -17.72 -11.14 -21.27
CA ALA A 297 -18.77 -10.33 -20.65
C ALA A 297 -18.67 -8.85 -21.03
#